data_AF-A0A218Z257-F1
#
_entry.id   AF-A0A218Z257-F1
#
_cell.length_a   1.000
_cell.length_b   1.000
_cell.length_c   1.000
_cell.angle_alpha   90.00
_cell.angle_beta   90.00
_cell.angle_gamma   90.00
#
_symmetry.space_group_name_H-M   'P 1'
#
loop_
_entity.id
_entity.type
_entity.pdbx_description
1 polymer ?
#
loop_
_entity_poly.entity_id
_entity_poly.type
_entity_poly.pdbx_seq_one_letter_code
_entity_poly.pdbx_strand_id
1 'polypeptide(L)'
;MENSIKPEDTASYCGSNISSAVQVSSSSESDLVTSGSQPPNQGVLDNCRASLSLTVRDSKSSNQHNPEAEFLAQTNALVIIDVQNEFLSTRGNFPIHETCRLDLIKNLQLLIPRFRRAGGAVVWVNAVYEDLTEEPAAMTAQARGDGIVGSNPWLVAATHVHPVSCCAAGTWGAAPYPAVFALAEPADAVLSKGAYSAFRGTTALREALRSRGATDVFFAGCASGTCVLASVLDAVRIGEARVHVVPDCLGWRRRNTHEEALRRFGELGVGLVESGEVGFGGGRRSPLAPARMGPSG
;
A
#
# COMPACT_ATOMS: atom_id res chain seq x y z
N MET A 1 42.60 5.35 37.26
CA MET A 1 43.73 4.92 36.40
C MET A 1 43.35 3.52 35.94
N GLU A 2 43.09 3.20 34.68
CA GLU A 2 43.27 3.86 33.40
C GLU A 2 42.17 3.38 32.44
N ASN A 3 41.78 4.29 31.55
CA ASN A 3 40.87 4.07 30.43
C ASN A 3 41.59 3.32 29.30
N SER A 4 40.92 2.36 28.66
CA SER A 4 41.37 1.83 27.36
C SER A 4 40.53 2.45 26.25
N ILE A 5 41.13 3.46 25.62
CA ILE A 5 40.70 4.15 24.41
C ILE A 5 40.90 3.19 23.21
N LYS A 6 39.91 3.10 22.31
CA LYS A 6 40.07 2.50 20.97
C LYS A 6 40.31 3.62 19.95
N PRO A 7 41.16 3.38 18.93
CA PRO A 7 41.68 4.43 18.08
C PRO A 7 40.64 4.93 17.07
N GLU A 8 40.72 6.24 16.89
CA GLU A 8 40.09 7.09 15.89
C GLU A 8 40.93 7.10 14.60
N ASP A 9 40.32 6.74 13.47
CA ASP A 9 40.90 6.97 12.14
C ASP A 9 40.16 8.13 11.46
N THR A 10 40.80 9.29 11.45
CA THR A 10 40.37 10.47 10.69
C THR A 10 41.08 10.58 9.35
N ALA A 11 40.23 10.75 8.32
CA ALA A 11 40.42 11.58 7.12
C ALA A 11 41.41 11.15 6.02
N SER A 12 40.85 10.95 4.81
CA SER A 12 41.32 11.70 3.65
C SER A 12 40.17 11.97 2.68
N TYR A 13 39.91 13.26 2.48
CA TYR A 13 38.95 13.87 1.59
C TYR A 13 39.69 14.22 0.30
N CYS A 14 39.20 13.77 -0.86
CA CYS A 14 39.58 14.37 -2.14
C CYS A 14 38.36 14.40 -3.06
N GLY A 15 38.01 15.62 -3.49
CA GLY A 15 36.72 15.97 -4.06
C GLY A 15 36.56 15.66 -5.54
N SER A 16 35.34 15.91 -6.02
CA SER A 16 35.04 16.26 -7.40
C SER A 16 33.67 16.94 -7.45
N ASN A 17 33.69 18.25 -7.71
CA ASN A 17 32.53 19.08 -8.03
C ASN A 17 31.99 18.71 -9.42
N ILE A 18 30.68 18.57 -9.56
CA ILE A 18 29.97 18.89 -10.80
C ILE A 18 28.66 19.59 -10.47
N SER A 19 28.63 20.88 -10.81
CA SER A 19 27.49 21.77 -10.80
C SER A 19 26.73 21.62 -12.11
N SER A 20 25.41 21.50 -12.08
CA SER A 20 24.55 21.70 -13.25
C SER A 20 23.41 22.63 -12.87
N ALA A 21 23.57 23.89 -13.26
CA ALA A 21 22.56 24.93 -13.23
C ALA A 21 21.50 24.67 -14.32
N VAL A 22 20.23 24.80 -13.96
CA VAL A 22 19.10 24.83 -14.89
C VAL A 22 18.84 26.29 -15.24
N GLN A 23 19.06 26.67 -16.51
CA GLN A 23 18.65 27.96 -17.05
C GLN A 23 17.17 27.92 -17.44
N VAL A 24 16.44 28.92 -16.95
CA VAL A 24 15.13 29.35 -17.44
C VAL A 24 15.38 30.36 -18.56
N SER A 25 14.70 30.20 -19.70
CA SER A 25 14.57 31.27 -20.68
C SER A 25 13.16 31.29 -21.28
N SER A 26 12.45 32.36 -20.96
CA SER A 26 11.24 32.86 -21.61
C SER A 26 11.58 33.67 -22.86
N SER A 27 10.80 33.54 -23.92
CA SER A 27 10.59 34.62 -24.88
C SER A 27 9.29 34.43 -25.67
N SER A 28 8.55 35.54 -25.75
CA SER A 28 7.26 35.77 -26.41
C SER A 28 7.47 36.53 -27.73
N GLU A 29 6.37 36.64 -28.50
CA GLU A 29 6.10 37.57 -29.64
C GLU A 29 6.78 37.20 -30.99
N SER A 30 6.19 37.40 -32.18
CA SER A 30 4.93 38.01 -32.65
C SER A 30 4.68 37.72 -34.16
N ASP A 31 3.44 38.01 -34.55
CA ASP A 31 2.69 38.06 -35.81
C ASP A 31 3.30 38.20 -37.23
N LEU A 32 2.57 37.55 -38.17
CA LEU A 32 2.15 37.88 -39.56
C LEU A 32 2.96 38.83 -40.48
N VAL A 33 3.09 38.43 -41.77
CA VAL A 33 2.52 39.13 -42.97
C VAL A 33 2.84 38.38 -44.29
N THR A 34 2.05 38.71 -45.32
CA THR A 34 1.54 38.05 -46.53
C THR A 34 2.36 38.09 -47.85
N SER A 35 1.80 37.40 -48.87
CA SER A 35 1.86 37.56 -50.35
C SER A 35 2.80 36.58 -51.09
N GLY A 36 2.51 36.01 -52.26
CA GLY A 36 1.40 36.07 -53.23
C GLY A 36 1.87 35.43 -54.56
N SER A 37 0.93 35.12 -55.46
CA SER A 37 1.06 34.82 -56.91
C SER A 37 1.14 33.35 -57.42
N GLN A 38 0.25 33.09 -58.39
CA GLN A 38 -0.03 31.93 -59.27
C GLN A 38 0.17 32.40 -60.75
N PRO A 39 -0.09 31.61 -61.83
CA PRO A 39 0.27 30.24 -62.26
C PRO A 39 0.88 30.30 -63.72
N PRO A 40 0.82 29.31 -64.70
CA PRO A 40 -0.36 28.57 -65.21
C PRO A 40 -0.17 27.10 -65.76
N ASN A 41 -1.33 26.42 -65.97
CA ASN A 41 -1.76 25.40 -66.98
C ASN A 41 -0.90 24.15 -67.32
N GLN A 42 -1.48 22.94 -67.54
CA GLN A 42 -2.56 22.60 -68.49
C GLN A 42 -3.13 21.17 -68.26
N GLY A 43 -4.48 21.03 -68.27
CA GLY A 43 -5.31 19.92 -68.83
C GLY A 43 -5.24 18.49 -68.20
N VAL A 44 -6.28 17.64 -68.12
CA VAL A 44 -7.60 17.51 -68.77
C VAL A 44 -8.48 16.55 -67.93
N LEU A 45 -9.74 16.96 -67.70
CA LEU A 45 -11.05 16.26 -67.56
C LEU A 45 -11.16 14.80 -67.05
N ASP A 46 -12.01 14.57 -66.05
CA ASP A 46 -13.27 13.84 -66.26
C ASP A 46 -14.32 13.96 -65.13
N ASN A 47 -15.59 13.90 -65.57
CA ASN A 47 -16.86 14.14 -64.90
C ASN A 47 -17.25 13.11 -63.82
N CYS A 48 -18.02 13.54 -62.80
CA CYS A 48 -19.44 13.14 -62.63
C CYS A 48 -20.04 13.71 -61.33
N ARG A 49 -21.16 14.41 -61.47
CA ARG A 49 -21.96 15.02 -60.40
C ARG A 49 -23.25 14.21 -60.26
N ALA A 50 -23.62 13.82 -59.04
CA ALA A 50 -25.01 13.52 -58.69
C ALA A 50 -25.25 13.79 -57.20
N SER A 51 -26.07 14.80 -56.93
CA SER A 51 -26.71 15.05 -55.64
C SER A 51 -27.70 13.94 -55.32
N LEU A 52 -27.77 13.48 -54.07
CA LEU A 52 -28.94 12.82 -53.52
C LEU A 52 -29.05 13.07 -52.01
N SER A 53 -30.29 13.31 -51.61
CA SER A 53 -30.78 13.90 -50.37
C SER A 53 -30.57 13.07 -49.11
N LEU A 54 -30.31 13.78 -48.02
CA LEU A 54 -30.33 13.32 -46.63
C LEU A 54 -31.68 12.66 -46.30
N THR A 55 -31.68 11.36 -46.00
CA THR A 55 -32.79 10.69 -45.29
C THR A 55 -32.25 10.22 -43.95
N VAL A 56 -32.62 10.94 -42.89
CA VAL A 56 -32.39 10.51 -41.51
C VAL A 56 -33.23 9.25 -41.29
N ARG A 57 -32.56 8.09 -41.19
CA ARG A 57 -33.18 6.88 -40.66
C ARG A 57 -32.95 6.89 -39.16
N ASP A 58 -34.01 7.16 -38.41
CA ASP A 58 -34.07 6.88 -36.98
C ASP A 58 -33.93 5.37 -36.76
N SER A 59 -32.69 4.90 -36.59
CA SER A 59 -32.46 3.64 -35.91
C SER A 59 -32.63 3.90 -34.42
N LYS A 60 -33.80 3.55 -33.89
CA LYS A 60 -33.98 3.30 -32.45
C LYS A 60 -32.98 2.22 -32.05
N SER A 61 -31.78 2.63 -31.66
CA SER A 61 -30.87 1.83 -30.86
C SER A 61 -31.58 1.62 -29.53
N SER A 62 -32.28 0.49 -29.41
CA SER A 62 -32.70 -0.02 -28.12
C SER A 62 -31.46 -0.07 -27.24
N ASN A 63 -31.37 0.88 -26.32
CA ASN A 63 -30.42 0.87 -25.23
C ASN A 63 -30.80 -0.31 -24.32
N GLN A 64 -30.45 -1.51 -24.76
CA GLN A 64 -30.43 -2.68 -23.91
C GLN A 64 -29.26 -2.45 -22.96
N HIS A 65 -29.59 -1.84 -21.83
CA HIS A 65 -28.76 -1.83 -20.65
C HIS A 65 -28.42 -3.30 -20.37
N ASN A 66 -27.21 -3.73 -20.73
CA ASN A 66 -26.74 -5.08 -20.44
C ASN A 66 -26.36 -5.10 -18.96
N PRO A 67 -27.18 -5.68 -18.06
CA PRO A 67 -26.86 -5.72 -16.64
C PRO A 67 -25.73 -6.72 -16.36
N GLU A 68 -25.36 -7.58 -17.33
CA GLU A 68 -24.31 -8.58 -17.17
C GLU A 68 -22.89 -8.00 -17.28
N ALA A 69 -22.77 -6.73 -17.66
CA ALA A 69 -21.51 -5.96 -17.61
C ALA A 69 -21.43 -5.05 -16.37
N GLU A 70 -22.31 -5.22 -15.39
CA GLU A 70 -22.03 -4.82 -14.02
C GLU A 70 -20.97 -5.79 -13.50
N PHE A 71 -19.71 -5.53 -13.91
CA PHE A 71 -18.53 -6.20 -13.41
C PHE A 71 -18.71 -6.28 -11.90
N LEU A 72 -18.88 -7.49 -11.36
CA LEU A 72 -18.85 -7.70 -9.92
C LEU A 72 -17.47 -7.20 -9.50
N ALA A 73 -17.39 -5.92 -9.12
CA ALA A 73 -16.16 -5.29 -8.70
C ALA A 73 -15.67 -6.17 -7.57
N GLN A 74 -14.62 -6.92 -7.83
CA GLN A 74 -14.13 -7.90 -6.89
C GLN A 74 -13.77 -7.11 -5.64
N THR A 75 -14.47 -7.41 -4.56
CA THR A 75 -14.47 -6.62 -3.32
C THR A 75 -13.22 -6.88 -2.49
N ASN A 76 -12.10 -7.21 -3.12
CA ASN A 76 -10.89 -7.67 -2.47
C ASN A 76 -9.86 -6.54 -2.46
N ALA A 77 -9.32 -6.26 -1.29
CA ALA A 77 -8.20 -5.33 -1.13
C ALA A 77 -7.01 -6.03 -0.47
N LEU A 78 -5.82 -5.84 -1.03
CA LEU A 78 -4.55 -6.24 -0.43
C LEU A 78 -3.90 -5.02 0.22
N VAL A 79 -3.76 -5.06 1.55
CA VAL A 79 -3.10 -4.03 2.34
C VAL A 79 -1.67 -4.48 2.64
N ILE A 80 -0.70 -3.75 2.11
CA ILE A 80 0.72 -4.02 2.28
C ILE A 80 1.28 -3.01 3.29
N ILE A 81 1.70 -3.52 4.44
CA ILE A 81 2.14 -2.70 5.58
C ILE A 81 3.66 -2.65 5.65
N ASP A 82 4.20 -1.45 5.75
CA ASP A 82 5.57 -1.13 6.17
C ASP A 82 6.67 -1.89 5.41
N VAL A 83 6.53 -2.02 4.08
CA VAL A 83 7.59 -2.57 3.21
C VAL A 83 8.63 -1.49 2.87
N GLN A 84 9.21 -0.91 3.92
CA GLN A 84 10.16 0.21 3.86
C GLN A 84 11.60 -0.26 4.05
N ASN A 85 12.56 0.61 3.71
CA ASN A 85 13.98 0.36 3.90
C ASN A 85 14.35 -0.01 5.34
N GLU A 86 13.71 0.64 6.32
CA GLU A 86 13.86 0.38 7.76
C GLU A 86 13.75 -1.12 8.11
N PHE A 87 12.85 -1.82 7.44
CA PHE A 87 12.50 -3.20 7.76
C PHE A 87 13.13 -4.20 6.79
N LEU A 88 13.20 -3.90 5.49
CA LEU A 88 13.64 -4.85 4.45
C LEU A 88 15.13 -4.76 4.10
N SER A 89 15.82 -3.70 4.51
CA SER A 89 17.26 -3.58 4.34
C SER A 89 18.00 -3.96 5.60
N THR A 90 19.14 -4.63 5.46
CA THR A 90 20.04 -4.94 6.60
C THR A 90 20.66 -3.69 7.23
N ARG A 91 20.56 -2.53 6.56
CA ARG A 91 21.02 -1.22 7.05
C ARG A 91 19.98 -0.45 7.87
N GLY A 92 18.75 -0.94 7.97
CA GLY A 92 17.75 -0.36 8.85
C GLY A 92 18.14 -0.50 10.32
N ASN A 93 17.57 0.32 11.18
CA ASN A 93 17.64 0.18 12.63
C ASN A 93 16.81 -1.02 13.12
N PHE A 94 15.73 -1.35 12.40
CA PHE A 94 14.80 -2.41 12.78
C PHE A 94 14.58 -3.47 11.69
N PRO A 95 15.64 -4.07 11.12
CA PRO A 95 15.50 -5.05 10.06
C PRO A 95 14.72 -6.27 10.52
N ILE A 96 13.88 -6.82 9.64
CA ILE A 96 13.27 -8.14 9.81
C ILE A 96 14.32 -9.24 9.67
N HIS A 97 14.01 -10.40 10.24
CA HIS A 97 14.90 -11.55 10.27
C HIS A 97 15.17 -12.06 8.85
N GLU A 98 16.42 -12.41 8.56
CA GLU A 98 16.85 -12.79 7.21
C GLU A 98 16.08 -13.99 6.64
N THR A 99 15.67 -14.93 7.50
CA THR A 99 14.97 -16.16 7.12
C THR A 99 13.57 -15.92 6.56
N CYS A 100 12.95 -14.77 6.83
CA CYS A 100 11.62 -14.43 6.28
C CYS A 100 11.71 -13.36 5.17
N ARG A 101 12.83 -12.63 5.10
CA ARG A 101 12.97 -11.44 4.27
C ARG A 101 12.92 -11.74 2.78
N LEU A 102 13.64 -12.77 2.33
CA LEU A 102 13.68 -13.13 0.91
C LEU A 102 12.35 -13.73 0.44
N ASP A 103 11.74 -14.58 1.27
CA ASP A 103 10.44 -15.18 0.97
C ASP A 103 9.35 -14.12 0.92
N LEU A 104 9.31 -13.19 1.87
CA LEU A 104 8.39 -12.04 1.84
C LEU A 104 8.47 -11.28 0.51
N ILE A 105 9.68 -10.89 0.10
CA ILE A 105 9.89 -10.10 -1.12
C ILE A 105 9.43 -10.89 -2.35
N LYS A 106 9.86 -12.16 -2.44
CA LYS A 106 9.51 -13.05 -3.56
C LYS A 106 8.00 -13.28 -3.64
N ASN A 107 7.35 -13.57 -2.51
CA ASN A 107 5.93 -13.87 -2.47
C ASN A 107 5.09 -12.63 -2.78
N LEU A 108 5.49 -11.44 -2.31
CA LEU A 108 4.84 -10.18 -2.72
C LEU A 108 5.01 -9.90 -4.23
N GLN A 109 6.19 -10.15 -4.80
CA GLN A 109 6.44 -10.03 -6.24
C GLN A 109 5.55 -10.94 -7.09
N LEU A 110 5.16 -12.10 -6.57
CA LEU A 110 4.23 -13.02 -7.24
C LEU A 110 2.77 -12.67 -6.97
N LEU A 111 2.44 -12.32 -5.72
CA LEU A 111 1.09 -12.05 -5.25
C LEU A 111 0.51 -10.77 -5.86
N ILE A 112 1.23 -9.65 -5.81
CA ILE A 112 0.68 -8.33 -6.17
C ILE A 112 0.19 -8.29 -7.62
N PRO A 113 0.98 -8.70 -8.64
CA PRO A 113 0.49 -8.70 -10.01
C PRO A 113 -0.68 -9.66 -10.23
N ARG A 114 -0.70 -10.80 -9.52
CA ARG A 114 -1.77 -11.79 -9.60
C ARG A 114 -3.06 -11.26 -8.96
N PHE A 115 -2.96 -10.60 -7.82
CA PHE A 115 -4.07 -9.96 -7.10
C PHE A 115 -4.74 -8.90 -7.97
N ARG A 116 -3.94 -8.04 -8.64
CA ARG A 116 -4.46 -7.05 -9.58
C ARG A 116 -5.13 -7.67 -10.81
N ARG A 117 -4.54 -8.70 -11.42
CA ARG A 117 -5.17 -9.41 -12.55
C ARG A 117 -6.51 -10.05 -12.19
N ALA A 118 -6.70 -10.40 -10.92
CA ALA A 118 -7.98 -10.89 -10.40
C ALA A 118 -8.99 -9.75 -10.08
N GLY A 119 -8.66 -8.50 -10.40
CA GLY A 119 -9.51 -7.33 -10.14
C GLY A 119 -9.44 -6.78 -8.73
N GLY A 120 -8.50 -7.26 -7.89
CA GLY A 120 -8.32 -6.78 -6.53
C GLY A 120 -7.53 -5.47 -6.45
N ALA A 121 -7.86 -4.63 -5.48
CA ALA A 121 -7.17 -3.38 -5.24
C ALA A 121 -5.95 -3.53 -4.32
N VAL A 122 -4.91 -2.72 -4.54
CA VAL A 122 -3.72 -2.70 -3.67
C VAL A 122 -3.65 -1.37 -2.92
N VAL A 123 -3.39 -1.46 -1.62
CA VAL A 123 -3.22 -0.31 -0.71
C VAL A 123 -1.91 -0.47 0.03
N TRP A 124 -1.02 0.51 -0.11
CA TRP A 124 0.26 0.57 0.57
C TRP A 124 0.13 1.45 1.80
N VAL A 125 0.68 0.99 2.92
CA VAL A 125 0.72 1.77 4.16
C VAL A 125 2.16 1.81 4.65
N ASN A 126 2.68 3.02 4.80
CA ASN A 126 4.04 3.28 5.28
C ASN A 126 4.00 3.87 6.69
N ALA A 127 4.84 3.39 7.57
CA ALA A 127 5.07 4.04 8.85
C ALA A 127 5.83 5.36 8.64
N VAL A 128 5.36 6.41 9.30
CA VAL A 128 6.10 7.67 9.45
C VAL A 128 5.91 8.10 10.90
N TYR A 129 6.93 7.89 11.74
CA TYR A 129 6.83 8.15 13.17
C TYR A 129 7.41 9.53 13.53
N GLU A 130 6.78 10.15 14.53
CA GLU A 130 7.34 11.29 15.24
C GLU A 130 8.51 10.81 16.11
N ASP A 131 9.47 11.71 16.38
CA ASP A 131 10.61 11.43 17.24
C ASP A 131 10.22 11.60 18.72
N LEU A 132 9.48 10.63 19.24
CA LEU A 132 8.96 10.64 20.60
C LEU A 132 9.98 10.04 21.58
N THR A 133 10.30 10.81 22.61
CA THR A 133 11.16 10.38 23.73
C THR A 133 10.37 9.86 24.93
N GLU A 134 9.07 10.16 24.98
CA GLU A 134 8.15 9.74 26.04
C GLU A 134 6.90 9.08 25.45
N GLU A 135 6.32 8.13 26.18
CA GLU A 135 5.11 7.45 25.71
C GLU A 135 3.88 8.35 25.83
N PRO A 136 3.09 8.50 24.74
CA PRO A 136 1.81 9.18 24.80
C PRO A 136 0.87 8.60 25.86
N ALA A 137 0.01 9.44 26.44
CA ALA A 137 -0.95 9.04 27.47
C ALA A 137 -1.84 7.84 27.06
N ALA A 138 -2.19 7.75 25.78
CA ALA A 138 -2.99 6.64 25.26
C ALA A 138 -2.25 5.29 25.33
N MET A 139 -0.92 5.27 25.31
CA MET A 139 -0.11 4.06 25.53
C MET A 139 -0.02 3.72 27.01
N THR A 140 0.32 4.70 27.85
CA THR A 140 0.51 4.48 29.29
C THR A 140 -0.77 4.07 30.01
N ALA A 141 -1.94 4.42 29.46
CA ALA A 141 -3.24 3.96 29.94
C ALA A 141 -3.54 2.47 29.69
N GLN A 142 -2.72 1.75 28.92
CA GLN A 142 -2.95 0.34 28.56
C GLN A 142 -2.00 -0.59 29.31
N ALA A 143 -2.51 -1.74 29.74
CA ALA A 143 -1.69 -2.80 30.31
C ALA A 143 -0.74 -3.38 29.27
N ARG A 144 0.55 -3.51 29.62
CA ARG A 144 1.61 -4.08 28.76
C ARG A 144 1.68 -5.62 28.79
N GLY A 145 0.91 -6.27 29.66
CA GLY A 145 0.88 -7.74 29.76
C GLY A 145 2.23 -8.35 30.14
N ASP A 146 2.50 -9.54 29.62
CA ASP A 146 3.65 -10.42 29.92
C ASP A 146 4.95 -10.05 29.18
N GLY A 147 4.98 -8.90 28.50
CA GLY A 147 6.15 -8.44 27.75
C GLY A 147 6.28 -9.03 26.33
N ILE A 148 5.34 -9.87 25.89
CA ILE A 148 5.26 -10.31 24.49
C ILE A 148 4.41 -9.30 23.72
N VAL A 149 5.02 -8.59 22.77
CA VAL A 149 4.28 -7.65 21.90
C VAL A 149 3.23 -8.43 21.12
N GLY A 150 1.97 -8.03 21.25
CA GLY A 150 0.83 -8.70 20.62
C GLY A 150 -0.07 -9.50 21.54
N SER A 151 0.25 -9.65 22.83
CA SER A 151 -0.62 -10.32 23.82
C SER A 151 -1.57 -9.38 24.57
N ASN A 152 -1.51 -8.06 24.31
CA ASN A 152 -2.06 -7.04 25.20
C ASN A 152 -2.83 -5.92 24.46
N PRO A 153 -3.68 -5.13 25.15
CA PRO A 153 -4.40 -4.01 24.55
C PRO A 153 -3.50 -2.81 24.22
N TRP A 154 -2.27 -2.76 24.78
CA TRP A 154 -1.29 -1.72 24.51
C TRP A 154 -0.88 -1.65 23.04
N LEU A 155 -0.79 -2.80 22.34
CA LEU A 155 -0.41 -2.84 20.91
C LEU A 155 -1.33 -1.96 20.04
N VAL A 156 -2.63 -2.07 20.30
CA VAL A 156 -3.72 -1.13 19.98
C VAL A 156 -3.34 0.34 19.87
N ALA A 157 -2.80 0.79 20.98
CA ALA A 157 -2.57 2.18 21.31
C ALA A 157 -1.11 2.58 21.14
N ALA A 158 -0.27 1.74 20.57
CA ALA A 158 1.15 1.96 20.53
C ALA A 158 1.61 2.68 19.24
N THR A 159 2.69 3.43 19.41
CA THR A 159 3.52 4.01 18.37
C THR A 159 4.99 3.80 18.72
N HIS A 160 5.88 4.13 17.80
CA HIS A 160 7.31 4.10 18.07
C HIS A 160 7.67 5.23 19.04
N VAL A 161 8.31 4.86 20.14
CA VAL A 161 8.82 5.74 21.19
C VAL A 161 10.11 5.10 21.65
N HIS A 162 11.28 5.71 21.41
CA HIS A 162 12.60 5.36 21.98
C HIS A 162 13.77 5.87 21.12
N PRO A 163 15.02 5.92 21.66
CA PRO A 163 16.06 6.84 21.16
C PRO A 163 16.64 6.50 19.80
N VAL A 164 16.27 5.35 19.22
CA VAL A 164 16.64 4.99 17.86
C VAL A 164 15.44 5.28 16.99
N SER A 165 15.58 6.29 16.13
CA SER A 165 14.53 6.67 15.18
C SER A 165 14.11 5.48 14.31
N CYS A 166 12.81 5.34 14.07
CA CYS A 166 12.22 4.37 13.17
C CYS A 166 11.38 5.14 12.16
N CYS A 167 11.65 4.99 10.86
CA CYS A 167 10.84 5.60 9.81
C CYS A 167 10.53 7.10 10.01
N ALA A 168 11.48 7.92 10.48
CA ALA A 168 11.26 9.36 10.57
C ALA A 168 11.00 9.98 9.19
N ALA A 169 10.12 10.97 9.13
CA ALA A 169 9.70 11.62 7.89
C ALA A 169 10.91 12.13 7.07
N GLY A 170 10.91 11.85 5.76
CA GLY A 170 11.98 12.28 4.84
C GLY A 170 13.29 11.50 4.95
N THR A 171 13.41 10.54 5.87
CA THR A 171 14.62 9.71 6.00
C THR A 171 14.65 8.55 5.01
N TRP A 172 15.86 8.03 4.77
CA TRP A 172 16.03 6.81 3.97
C TRP A 172 15.26 5.61 4.55
N GLY A 173 15.20 5.47 5.89
CA GLY A 173 14.46 4.40 6.56
C GLY A 173 12.97 4.43 6.26
N ALA A 174 12.38 5.63 6.21
CA ALA A 174 10.96 5.83 5.89
C ALA A 174 10.63 5.64 4.40
N ALA A 175 11.61 5.63 3.50
CA ALA A 175 11.32 5.43 2.09
C ALA A 175 10.89 3.97 1.81
N PRO A 176 9.93 3.74 0.89
CA PRO A 176 9.55 2.39 0.45
C PRO A 176 10.76 1.60 -0.07
N TYR A 177 10.77 0.29 0.17
CA TYR A 177 11.86 -0.56 -0.29
C TYR A 177 11.78 -0.74 -1.83
N PRO A 178 12.81 -0.33 -2.60
CA PRO A 178 12.70 -0.21 -4.06
C PRO A 178 12.25 -1.48 -4.78
N ALA A 179 12.76 -2.66 -4.38
CA ALA A 179 12.47 -3.92 -5.06
C ALA A 179 11.01 -4.39 -4.94
N VAL A 180 10.31 -3.94 -3.90
CA VAL A 180 8.88 -4.26 -3.68
C VAL A 180 8.02 -3.11 -4.19
N PHE A 181 8.40 -1.86 -3.91
CA PHE A 181 7.62 -0.69 -4.33
C PHE A 181 7.65 -0.44 -5.85
N ALA A 182 8.62 -1.01 -6.58
CA ALA A 182 8.59 -1.04 -8.05
C ALA A 182 7.33 -1.72 -8.63
N LEU A 183 6.59 -2.49 -7.81
CA LEU A 183 5.32 -3.10 -8.18
C LEU A 183 4.14 -2.14 -8.02
N ALA A 184 4.28 -0.99 -7.35
CA ALA A 184 3.19 -0.05 -7.15
C ALA A 184 2.72 0.55 -8.48
N GLU A 185 1.41 0.75 -8.61
CA GLU A 185 0.78 1.36 -9.79
C GLU A 185 0.13 2.70 -9.42
N PRO A 186 -0.06 3.64 -10.38
CA PRO A 186 -0.68 4.93 -10.11
C PRO A 186 -2.09 4.88 -9.49
N ALA A 187 -2.82 3.77 -9.67
CA ALA A 187 -4.15 3.55 -9.11
C ALA A 187 -4.14 3.10 -7.63
N ASP A 188 -3.00 2.67 -7.12
CA ASP A 188 -2.87 2.22 -5.74
C ASP A 188 -2.95 3.41 -4.78
N ALA A 189 -3.59 3.20 -3.64
CA ALA A 189 -3.48 4.17 -2.55
C ALA A 189 -2.15 3.96 -1.83
N VAL A 190 -1.38 5.04 -1.62
CA VAL A 190 -0.16 5.03 -0.81
C VAL A 190 -0.38 5.95 0.39
N LEU A 191 -0.47 5.34 1.57
CA LEU A 191 -0.87 5.99 2.81
C LEU A 191 0.30 6.03 3.80
N SER A 192 0.24 6.98 4.74
CA SER A 192 1.19 7.06 5.86
C SER A 192 0.46 6.91 7.19
N LYS A 193 1.10 6.28 8.18
CA LYS A 193 0.58 6.11 9.55
C LYS A 193 1.62 6.55 10.60
N GLY A 194 1.15 7.20 11.65
CA GLY A 194 1.96 7.60 12.82
C GLY A 194 1.84 6.66 14.02
N ALA A 195 1.21 5.50 13.86
CA ALA A 195 1.01 4.50 14.92
C ALA A 195 1.33 3.09 14.39
N TYR A 196 1.31 2.07 15.26
CA TYR A 196 1.45 0.68 14.80
C TYR A 196 0.25 0.26 13.95
N SER A 197 -0.97 0.46 14.43
CA SER A 197 -2.19 0.24 13.65
C SER A 197 -2.35 1.29 12.55
N ALA A 198 -2.65 0.85 11.33
CA ALA A 198 -2.98 1.71 10.20
C ALA A 198 -4.34 2.42 10.31
N PHE A 199 -5.17 2.04 11.29
CA PHE A 199 -6.47 2.66 11.57
C PHE A 199 -6.41 3.70 12.68
N ARG A 200 -5.26 3.85 13.34
CA ARG A 200 -5.13 4.72 14.50
C ARG A 200 -4.68 6.12 14.12
N GLY A 201 -5.40 7.12 14.62
CA GLY A 201 -5.10 8.54 14.38
C GLY A 201 -5.43 9.03 12.96
N THR A 202 -6.02 8.18 12.11
CA THR A 202 -6.39 8.52 10.72
C THR A 202 -7.55 7.65 10.24
N THR A 203 -8.36 8.18 9.33
CA THR A 203 -9.42 7.44 8.62
C THR A 203 -9.00 6.98 7.23
N ALA A 204 -7.80 7.36 6.77
CA ALA A 204 -7.37 7.22 5.38
C ALA A 204 -7.46 5.78 4.85
N LEU A 205 -7.03 4.77 5.64
CA LEU A 205 -7.13 3.37 5.22
C LEU A 205 -8.58 2.92 5.10
N ARG A 206 -9.43 3.24 6.09
CA ARG A 206 -10.86 2.89 6.07
C ARG A 206 -11.57 3.53 4.88
N GLU A 207 -11.28 4.79 4.58
CA GLU A 207 -11.81 5.49 3.40
C GLU A 207 -11.30 4.91 2.08
N ALA A 208 -10.01 4.57 2.00
CA ALA A 208 -9.42 3.93 0.82
C ALA A 208 -10.05 2.55 0.54
N LEU A 209 -10.36 1.77 1.58
CA LEU A 209 -11.04 0.48 1.47
C LEU A 209 -12.51 0.66 1.06
N ARG A 210 -13.23 1.59 1.69
CA ARG A 210 -14.66 1.87 1.40
C ARG A 210 -14.87 2.41 -0.02
N SER A 211 -14.04 3.36 -0.46
CA SER A 211 -14.12 3.93 -1.81
C SER A 211 -13.91 2.90 -2.91
N ARG A 212 -13.30 1.75 -2.58
CA ARG A 212 -13.08 0.61 -3.48
C ARG A 212 -14.09 -0.52 -3.29
N GLY A 213 -15.08 -0.35 -2.41
CA GLY A 213 -16.08 -1.38 -2.11
C GLY A 213 -15.50 -2.66 -1.51
N ALA A 214 -14.39 -2.58 -0.78
CA ALA A 214 -13.73 -3.77 -0.25
C ALA A 214 -14.57 -4.46 0.83
N THR A 215 -14.90 -5.74 0.64
CA THR A 215 -15.57 -6.62 1.61
C THR A 215 -14.67 -7.76 2.09
N ASP A 216 -13.54 -8.01 1.43
CA ASP A 216 -12.45 -8.87 1.89
C ASP A 216 -11.15 -8.07 1.88
N VAL A 217 -10.46 -8.03 3.02
CA VAL A 217 -9.21 -7.29 3.18
C VAL A 217 -8.11 -8.25 3.61
N PHE A 218 -7.10 -8.38 2.77
CA PHE A 218 -5.92 -9.24 2.96
C PHE A 218 -4.77 -8.40 3.48
N PHE A 219 -4.19 -8.78 4.61
CA PHE A 219 -3.05 -8.08 5.21
C PHE A 219 -1.74 -8.85 4.97
N ALA A 220 -0.72 -8.11 4.53
CA ALA A 220 0.64 -8.59 4.31
C ALA A 220 1.66 -7.51 4.72
N GLY A 221 2.94 -7.88 4.84
CA GLY A 221 4.03 -6.95 5.12
C GLY A 221 4.67 -7.11 6.51
N CYS A 222 5.11 -5.99 7.11
CA CYS A 222 5.97 -5.98 8.29
C CYS A 222 5.40 -5.13 9.44
N ALA A 223 5.77 -5.37 10.70
CA ALA A 223 6.14 -6.67 11.24
C ALA A 223 4.88 -7.43 11.68
N SER A 224 4.86 -8.77 11.52
CA SER A 224 3.69 -9.61 11.79
C SER A 224 3.09 -9.38 13.18
N GLY A 225 3.92 -9.36 14.24
CA GLY A 225 3.50 -9.19 15.63
C GLY A 225 3.37 -7.74 16.09
N THR A 226 3.59 -6.76 15.21
CA THR A 226 3.47 -5.33 15.54
C THR A 226 2.46 -4.67 14.62
N CYS A 227 2.88 -4.01 13.54
CA CYS A 227 2.00 -3.18 12.71
C CYS A 227 0.91 -3.99 12.00
N VAL A 228 1.23 -5.22 11.55
CA VAL A 228 0.24 -6.10 10.91
C VAL A 228 -0.80 -6.54 11.94
N LEU A 229 -0.38 -7.14 13.07
CA LEU A 229 -1.30 -7.57 14.12
C LEU A 229 -2.14 -6.42 14.68
N ALA A 230 -1.54 -5.25 14.92
CA ALA A 230 -2.28 -4.07 15.39
C ALA A 230 -3.37 -3.65 14.41
N SER A 231 -3.05 -3.63 13.11
CA SER A 231 -4.01 -3.26 12.06
C SER A 231 -5.11 -4.31 11.90
N VAL A 232 -4.78 -5.60 12.00
CA VAL A 232 -5.76 -6.70 11.96
C VAL A 232 -6.72 -6.64 13.15
N LEU A 233 -6.21 -6.39 14.37
CA LEU A 233 -7.03 -6.24 15.57
C LEU A 233 -8.06 -5.10 15.42
N ASP A 234 -7.63 -3.94 14.90
CA ASP A 234 -8.54 -2.83 14.65
C ASP A 234 -9.52 -3.13 13.50
N ALA A 235 -9.07 -3.76 12.41
CA ALA A 235 -9.95 -4.12 11.29
C ALA A 235 -11.08 -5.06 11.74
N VAL A 236 -10.76 -6.08 12.55
CA VAL A 236 -11.74 -7.01 13.14
C VAL A 236 -12.71 -6.25 14.06
N ARG A 237 -12.20 -5.34 14.90
CA ARG A 237 -13.02 -4.53 15.80
C ARG A 237 -13.98 -3.60 15.05
N ILE A 238 -13.52 -3.01 13.94
CA ILE A 238 -14.33 -2.11 13.09
C ILE A 238 -15.44 -2.91 12.40
N GLY A 239 -15.17 -4.14 11.96
CA GLY A 239 -16.19 -5.08 11.51
C GLY A 239 -16.84 -4.74 10.16
N GLU A 240 -16.17 -3.97 9.31
CA GLU A 240 -16.72 -3.53 8.01
C GLU A 240 -16.41 -4.46 6.83
N ALA A 241 -15.40 -5.31 6.97
CA ALA A 241 -14.97 -6.26 5.96
C ALA A 241 -14.50 -7.57 6.62
N ARG A 242 -14.53 -8.66 5.86
CA ARG A 242 -13.85 -9.90 6.23
C ARG A 242 -12.35 -9.67 6.21
N VAL A 243 -11.68 -10.07 7.29
CA VAL A 243 -10.24 -9.87 7.46
C VAL A 243 -9.53 -11.18 7.16
N HIS A 244 -8.49 -11.09 6.35
CA HIS A 244 -7.61 -12.18 5.99
C HIS A 244 -6.15 -11.74 6.21
N VAL A 245 -5.28 -12.71 6.49
CA VAL A 245 -3.84 -12.51 6.60
C VAL A 245 -3.15 -13.50 5.66
N VAL A 246 -2.05 -13.07 5.04
CA VAL A 246 -1.27 -13.86 4.08
C VAL A 246 0.04 -14.29 4.75
N PRO A 247 0.11 -15.48 5.41
CA PRO A 247 1.19 -15.80 6.35
C PRO A 247 2.58 -15.86 5.72
N ASP A 248 2.70 -16.42 4.52
CA ASP A 248 3.93 -16.46 3.73
C ASP A 248 4.35 -15.09 3.14
N CYS A 249 3.52 -14.06 3.32
CA CYS A 249 3.82 -12.67 3.02
C CYS A 249 3.95 -11.81 4.29
N LEU A 250 4.42 -12.40 5.39
CA LEU A 250 4.71 -11.69 6.64
C LEU A 250 6.22 -11.63 6.95
N GLY A 251 6.70 -10.42 7.23
CA GLY A 251 8.04 -10.20 7.79
C GLY A 251 8.00 -10.07 9.31
N TRP A 252 9.03 -10.56 10.00
CA TRP A 252 9.13 -10.47 11.46
C TRP A 252 10.56 -10.32 11.93
N ARG A 253 10.74 -9.63 13.07
CA ARG A 253 12.07 -9.44 13.68
C ARG A 253 12.42 -10.53 14.69
N ARG A 254 11.46 -10.92 15.51
CA ARG A 254 11.61 -11.94 16.56
C ARG A 254 10.61 -13.05 16.34
N ARG A 255 11.07 -14.31 16.38
CA ARG A 255 10.26 -15.50 16.13
C ARG A 255 9.08 -15.60 17.11
N ASN A 256 9.31 -15.39 18.41
CA ASN A 256 8.25 -15.45 19.42
C ASN A 256 7.09 -14.48 19.14
N THR A 257 7.37 -13.24 18.72
CA THR A 257 6.33 -12.26 18.36
C THR A 257 5.60 -12.63 17.07
N HIS A 258 6.24 -13.38 16.17
CA HIS A 258 5.60 -13.89 14.96
C HIS A 258 4.66 -15.05 15.27
N GLU A 259 5.11 -16.02 16.05
CA GLU A 259 4.31 -17.16 16.50
C GLU A 259 3.10 -16.70 17.31
N GLU A 260 3.28 -15.71 18.19
CA GLU A 260 2.16 -15.09 18.91
C GLU A 260 1.18 -14.42 17.93
N ALA A 261 1.66 -13.70 16.91
CA ALA A 261 0.77 -13.10 15.91
C ALA A 261 -0.08 -14.15 15.18
N LEU A 262 0.53 -15.26 14.74
CA LEU A 262 -0.20 -16.36 14.10
C LEU A 262 -1.25 -16.98 15.03
N ARG A 263 -0.90 -17.17 16.31
CA ARG A 263 -1.83 -17.65 17.33
C ARG A 263 -3.01 -16.68 17.49
N ARG A 264 -2.74 -15.38 17.61
CA ARG A 264 -3.76 -14.31 17.71
C ARG A 264 -4.67 -14.26 16.49
N PHE A 265 -4.13 -14.42 15.28
CA PHE A 265 -4.95 -14.48 14.07
C PHE A 265 -5.94 -15.66 14.11
N GLY A 266 -5.48 -16.83 14.56
CA GLY A 266 -6.35 -17.99 14.78
C GLY A 266 -7.46 -17.72 15.80
N GLU A 267 -7.14 -17.08 16.94
CA GLU A 267 -8.13 -16.71 17.96
C GLU A 267 -9.19 -15.71 17.47
N LEU A 268 -8.79 -14.79 16.60
CA LEU A 268 -9.70 -13.79 16.02
C LEU A 268 -10.60 -14.40 14.94
N GLY A 269 -10.32 -15.63 14.47
CA GLY A 269 -11.05 -16.26 13.38
C GLY A 269 -10.87 -15.56 12.03
N VAL A 270 -9.78 -14.82 11.83
CA VAL A 270 -9.46 -14.21 10.53
C VAL A 270 -8.99 -15.29 9.55
N GLY A 271 -9.27 -15.11 8.26
CA GLY A 271 -8.84 -16.07 7.24
C GLY A 271 -7.32 -16.09 7.12
N LEU A 272 -6.68 -17.23 7.29
CA LEU A 272 -5.27 -17.42 6.96
C LEU A 272 -5.19 -18.04 5.56
N VAL A 273 -4.67 -17.29 4.59
CA VAL A 273 -4.68 -17.68 3.17
C VAL A 273 -3.28 -17.53 2.60
N GLU A 274 -2.69 -18.60 2.10
CA GLU A 274 -1.35 -18.56 1.51
C GLU A 274 -1.33 -17.74 0.22
N SER A 275 -0.20 -17.09 -0.09
CA SER A 275 -0.08 -16.19 -1.24
C SER A 275 -0.31 -16.88 -2.59
N GLY A 276 -0.30 -18.21 -2.68
CA GLY A 276 -0.68 -18.96 -3.88
C GLY A 276 -2.20 -19.07 -4.09
N GLU A 277 -2.98 -18.95 -3.02
CA GLU A 277 -4.42 -19.21 -2.97
C GLU A 277 -5.25 -17.91 -3.02
N VAL A 278 -4.66 -16.78 -2.60
CA VAL A 278 -5.32 -15.47 -2.61
C VAL A 278 -5.81 -15.12 -4.02
N GLY A 279 -7.11 -15.00 -4.29
CA GLY A 279 -7.63 -14.61 -5.61
C GLY A 279 -8.07 -15.77 -6.51
N PHE A 280 -8.08 -17.02 -6.02
CA PHE A 280 -8.80 -18.11 -6.67
C PHE A 280 -9.93 -18.58 -5.76
N GLY A 281 -11.15 -18.09 -6.00
CA GLY A 281 -12.23 -18.34 -5.04
C GLY A 281 -13.63 -17.90 -5.45
N GLY A 282 -14.09 -18.27 -6.65
CA GLY A 282 -15.50 -18.62 -6.81
C GLY A 282 -15.77 -19.91 -6.04
N GLY A 283 -15.92 -19.83 -4.71
CA GLY A 283 -15.94 -21.02 -3.85
C GLY A 283 -16.52 -20.73 -2.48
N ARG A 284 -17.84 -20.92 -2.36
CA ARG A 284 -18.70 -20.91 -1.16
C ARG A 284 -18.50 -19.72 -0.21
N ARG A 285 -19.28 -18.67 -0.49
CA ARG A 285 -19.74 -17.70 0.51
C ARG A 285 -20.31 -18.46 1.71
N SER A 286 -19.57 -18.54 2.81
CA SER A 286 -20.21 -18.76 4.10
C SER A 286 -20.88 -17.43 4.47
N PRO A 287 -22.20 -17.40 4.72
CA PRO A 287 -22.81 -16.20 5.25
C PRO A 287 -22.11 -15.85 6.57
N LEU A 288 -21.82 -14.56 6.79
CA LEU A 288 -21.48 -14.07 8.11
C LEU A 288 -22.58 -14.56 9.06
N ALA A 289 -22.23 -15.41 10.02
CA ALA A 289 -23.13 -15.68 11.12
C ALA A 289 -23.32 -14.35 11.87
N PRO A 290 -24.56 -13.86 12.05
CA PRO A 290 -24.77 -12.68 12.87
C PRO A 290 -24.23 -12.95 14.27
N ALA A 291 -23.47 -12.00 14.80
CA ALA A 291 -23.00 -12.04 16.18
C ALA A 291 -24.20 -12.30 17.09
N ARG A 292 -24.25 -13.49 17.68
CA ARG A 292 -25.25 -13.80 18.72
C ARG A 292 -24.90 -12.95 19.94
N MET A 293 -25.56 -11.81 20.09
CA MET A 293 -25.75 -11.23 21.40
C MET A 293 -26.63 -12.20 22.19
N GLY A 294 -26.00 -12.96 23.10
CA GLY A 294 -26.73 -13.76 24.08
C GLY A 294 -27.50 -12.83 25.02
N PRO A 295 -28.68 -13.23 25.50
CA PRO A 295 -29.42 -12.46 26.48
C PRO A 295 -28.66 -12.49 27.81
N SER A 296 -28.36 -11.31 28.35
CA SER A 296 -28.03 -11.12 29.75
C SER A 296 -29.24 -11.54 30.59
N GLY A 297 -29.14 -12.70 31.22
CA GLY A 297 -30.01 -13.16 32.31
C GLY A 297 -29.23 -13.18 33.61
#